data_AF-A0A8I6XH39-F1
#
_entry.id   AF-A0A8I6XH39-F1
#
_cell.length_a   1.000
_cell.length_b   1.000
_cell.length_c   1.000
_cell.angle_alpha   90.00
_cell.angle_beta   90.00
_cell.angle_gamma   90.00
#
_symmetry.space_group_name_H-M   'P 1'
#
loop_
_entity.id
_entity.type
_entity.pdbx_description
1 polymer ?
#
loop_
_entity_poly.entity_id
_entity_poly.type
_entity_poly.pdbx_seq_one_letter_code
_entity_poly.pdbx_strand_id
1 'polypeptide(L)'
;MVIWHDVLFSVNMVSQKLQEKMVCIDATIKQIQGVISYFQKYRDEGFQASIEIAKAIACDMDIEPEFPTKRQRKRKRHYDETNDQDEEIQLSVMESFRVTYFLVIVDNAILSLTTRFD
;
A
#
# COMPACT_ATOMS: atom_id res chain seq x y z
N MET A 1 -1.30 6.87 -4.93
CA MET A 1 -2.00 7.83 -4.05
C MET A 1 -2.78 7.14 -2.94
N VAL A 2 -3.52 6.05 -3.22
CA VAL A 2 -4.33 5.31 -2.22
C VAL A 2 -3.52 4.84 -1.00
N ILE A 3 -2.43 4.08 -1.19
CA ILE A 3 -1.60 3.57 -0.08
C ILE A 3 -1.09 4.70 0.83
N TRP A 4 -0.60 5.78 0.23
CA TRP A 4 -0.11 6.93 0.99
C TRP A 4 -1.23 7.66 1.72
N HIS A 5 -2.40 7.79 1.10
CA HIS A 5 -3.56 8.38 1.76
C HIS A 5 -3.92 7.61 3.03
N ASP A 6 -3.99 6.27 2.96
CA ASP A 6 -4.40 5.45 4.11
C ASP A 6 -3.37 5.50 5.25
N VAL A 7 -2.07 5.48 4.90
CA VAL A 7 -0.97 5.64 5.86
C VAL A 7 -1.01 7.02 6.51
N LEU A 8 -1.05 8.09 5.71
CA LEU A 8 -1.01 9.47 6.21
C LEU A 8 -2.26 9.82 7.00
N PHE A 9 -3.42 9.34 6.58
CA PHE A 9 -4.68 9.55 7.29
C PHE A 9 -4.63 8.92 8.68
N SER A 10 -4.18 7.67 8.78
CA SER A 10 -4.04 6.95 10.05
C SER A 10 -3.03 7.63 10.98
N VAL A 11 -1.88 8.08 10.46
CA VAL A 11 -0.88 8.81 11.24
C VAL A 11 -1.39 10.18 11.68
N ASN A 12 -2.09 10.89 10.80
CA ASN A 12 -2.66 12.21 11.10
C ASN A 12 -3.71 12.12 12.21
N MET A 13 -4.50 11.05 12.27
CA MET A 13 -5.45 10.82 13.36
C MET A 13 -4.75 10.76 14.73
N VAL A 14 -3.63 10.02 14.83
CA VAL A 14 -2.82 9.97 16.06
C VAL A 14 -2.20 11.33 16.36
N SER A 15 -1.69 12.01 15.34
CA SER A 15 -1.07 13.34 15.48
C SER A 15 -2.05 14.37 16.03
N GLN A 16 -3.29 14.40 15.53
CA GLN A 16 -4.33 15.29 16.02
C GLN A 16 -4.66 15.00 17.48
N LYS A 17 -4.79 13.71 17.83
CA LYS A 17 -5.09 13.27 19.21
C LYS A 17 -4.00 13.66 20.20
N LEU A 18 -2.74 13.57 19.81
CA LEU A 18 -1.60 14.01 20.62
C LEU A 18 -1.55 15.53 20.81
N GLN A 19 -2.12 16.30 19.87
CA GLN A 19 -2.13 17.76 19.90
C GLN A 19 -3.40 18.35 20.56
N GLU A 20 -4.37 17.53 20.97
CA GLU A 20 -5.58 18.02 21.63
C GLU A 20 -5.24 18.72 22.96
N LYS A 21 -5.98 19.77 23.33
CA LYS A 21 -5.67 20.59 24.52
C LYS A 21 -5.86 19.84 25.84
N MET A 22 -6.68 18.78 25.84
CA MET A 22 -6.91 17.90 26.98
C MET A 22 -6.73 16.45 26.54
N VAL A 23 -5.51 15.93 26.68
CA VAL A 23 -5.18 14.55 26.32
C VAL A 23 -5.24 13.67 27.56
N CYS A 24 -6.10 12.65 27.55
CA CYS A 24 -5.98 11.55 28.49
C CYS A 24 -4.88 10.61 27.99
N ILE A 25 -3.79 10.49 28.76
CA ILE A 25 -2.60 9.71 28.39
C ILE A 25 -2.98 8.25 28.13
N ASP A 26 -3.76 7.63 29.03
CA ASP A 26 -4.20 6.24 28.89
C ASP A 26 -5.05 6.02 27.62
N ALA A 27 -5.97 6.95 27.31
CA ALA A 27 -6.78 6.87 26.10
C ALA A 27 -5.91 7.01 24.82
N THR A 28 -4.85 7.80 24.89
CA THR A 28 -3.96 8.06 23.75
C THR A 28 -3.03 6.87 23.48
N ILE A 29 -2.51 6.24 24.54
CA ILE A 29 -1.72 5.01 24.41
C ILE A 29 -2.56 3.90 23.75
N LYS A 30 -3.82 3.74 24.17
CA LYS A 30 -4.74 2.77 23.55
C LYS A 30 -4.98 3.05 22.07
N GLN A 31 -5.10 4.31 21.68
CA GLN A 31 -5.25 4.69 20.26
C GLN A 31 -3.99 4.40 19.46
N ILE A 32 -2.80 4.71 19.98
CA ILE A 32 -1.53 4.39 19.32
C ILE A 32 -1.39 2.89 19.10
N GLN A 33 -1.69 2.08 20.13
CA GLN A 33 -1.71 0.62 20.01
C GLN A 33 -2.72 0.15 18.95
N GLY A 34 -3.90 0.77 18.91
CA GLY A 34 -4.91 0.51 17.87
C GLY A 34 -4.40 0.80 16.45
N VAL A 35 -3.65 1.89 16.26
CA VAL A 35 -3.06 2.23 14.96
C VAL A 35 -1.92 1.29 14.58
N ILE A 36 -1.11 0.83 15.54
CA ILE A 36 -0.10 -0.21 15.29
C ILE A 36 -0.78 -1.50 14.83
N SER A 37 -1.84 -1.94 15.52
CA SER A 37 -2.62 -3.13 15.13
C SER A 37 -3.30 -2.95 13.77
N TYR A 38 -3.76 -1.74 13.44
CA TYR A 38 -4.27 -1.42 12.11
C TYR A 38 -3.20 -1.63 11.04
N PHE A 39 -1.99 -1.08 11.22
CA PHE A 39 -0.93 -1.24 10.23
C PHE A 39 -0.46 -2.69 10.08
N GLN A 40 -0.48 -3.49 11.15
CA GLN A 40 -0.22 -4.92 11.07
C GLN A 40 -1.23 -5.65 10.18
N LYS A 41 -2.54 -5.37 10.35
CA LYS A 41 -3.58 -5.95 9.47
C LYS A 41 -3.48 -5.41 8.05
N TYR A 42 -3.22 -4.12 7.91
CA TYR A 42 -3.05 -3.46 6.63
C TYR A 42 -1.87 -4.04 5.84
N ARG A 43 -0.81 -4.48 6.50
CA ARG A 43 0.31 -5.18 5.86
C ARG A 43 -0.10 -6.44 5.10
N ASP A 44 -1.05 -7.19 5.64
CA ASP A 44 -1.46 -8.49 5.08
C ASP A 44 -2.58 -8.33 4.04
N GLU A 45 -3.59 -7.50 4.33
CA GLU A 45 -4.81 -7.37 3.53
C GLU A 45 -4.87 -6.07 2.71
N GLY A 46 -4.13 -5.04 3.13
CA GLY A 46 -4.25 -3.68 2.61
C GLY A 46 -3.74 -3.49 1.20
N PHE A 47 -2.83 -4.36 0.72
CA PHE A 47 -2.33 -4.26 -0.65
C PHE A 47 -3.42 -4.55 -1.68
N GLN A 48 -4.15 -5.64 -1.49
CA GLN A 48 -5.23 -6.05 -2.39
C GLN A 48 -6.37 -5.02 -2.37
N ALA A 49 -6.77 -4.59 -1.16
CA ALA A 49 -7.78 -3.55 -1.00
C ALA A 49 -7.37 -2.23 -1.68
N SER A 50 -6.11 -1.82 -1.53
CA SER A 50 -5.58 -0.60 -2.17
C SER A 50 -5.62 -0.68 -3.69
N ILE A 51 -5.35 -1.85 -4.27
CA ILE A 51 -5.38 -2.06 -5.72
C ILE A 51 -6.80 -2.00 -6.24
N GLU A 52 -7.76 -2.62 -5.54
CA GLU A 52 -9.18 -2.57 -5.91
C GLU A 52 -9.72 -1.13 -5.89
N ILE A 53 -9.39 -0.36 -4.84
CA ILE A 53 -9.76 1.06 -4.74
C ILE A 53 -9.09 1.87 -5.86
N ALA A 54 -7.80 1.62 -6.15
CA ALA A 54 -7.09 2.32 -7.22
C ALA A 54 -7.70 2.03 -8.60
N LYS A 55 -8.10 0.77 -8.85
CA LYS A 55 -8.81 0.38 -10.08
C LYS A 55 -10.15 1.08 -10.19
N ALA A 56 -10.93 1.14 -9.11
CA ALA A 56 -12.21 1.85 -9.10
C ALA A 56 -12.05 3.35 -9.43
N ILE A 57 -11.09 4.02 -8.79
CA ILE A 57 -10.80 5.44 -9.06
C ILE A 57 -10.36 5.67 -10.51
N ALA A 58 -9.52 4.78 -11.06
CA ALA A 58 -9.08 4.88 -12.45
C ALA A 58 -10.26 4.72 -13.42
N CYS A 59 -11.15 3.76 -13.17
CA CYS A 59 -12.39 3.60 -13.94
C CYS A 59 -13.28 4.85 -13.87
N ASP A 60 -13.46 5.43 -12.68
CA ASP A 60 -14.25 6.66 -12.49
C ASP A 60 -13.65 7.86 -13.24
N MET A 61 -12.33 7.87 -13.42
CA MET A 61 -11.59 8.91 -14.14
C MET A 61 -11.41 8.61 -15.64
N ASP A 62 -11.96 7.51 -16.15
CA ASP A 62 -11.78 7.03 -17.54
C ASP A 62 -10.30 6.82 -17.91
N ILE A 63 -9.51 6.33 -16.95
CA ILE A 63 -8.10 6.01 -17.08
C ILE A 63 -7.93 4.49 -17.07
N GLU A 64 -7.12 3.95 -17.98
CA GLU A 64 -6.81 2.53 -18.03
C GLU A 64 -6.07 2.07 -16.75
N PRO A 65 -6.61 1.10 -15.98
CA PRO A 65 -6.12 0.75 -14.65
C PRO A 65 -4.96 -0.26 -14.70
N GLU A 66 -3.94 0.03 -15.51
CA GLU A 66 -2.78 -0.83 -15.68
C GLU A 66 -1.50 -0.25 -15.09
N PHE A 67 -0.61 -1.13 -14.64
CA PHE A 67 0.73 -0.71 -14.25
C PHE A 67 1.54 -0.28 -15.48
N PRO A 68 2.31 0.81 -15.38
CA PRO A 68 3.11 1.27 -16.50
C PRO A 68 4.15 0.21 -16.91
N THR A 69 3.99 -0.32 -18.12
CA THR A 69 4.87 -1.36 -18.65
C THR A 69 6.16 -0.74 -19.19
N LYS A 70 7.32 -1.22 -18.74
CA LYS A 70 8.60 -0.88 -19.38
C LYS A 70 8.67 -1.54 -20.75
N ARG A 71 9.38 -0.91 -21.70
CA ARG A 71 9.62 -1.48 -23.03
C ARG A 71 10.29 -2.86 -22.91
N GLN A 72 9.57 -3.90 -23.33
CA GLN A 72 10.10 -5.26 -23.34
C GLN A 72 10.94 -5.53 -24.60
N ARG A 73 12.07 -6.22 -24.44
CA ARG A 73 12.93 -6.61 -25.58
C ARG A 73 12.29 -7.80 -26.28
N LYS A 74 11.85 -7.62 -27.52
CA LYS A 74 11.29 -8.71 -28.33
C LYS A 74 12.39 -9.71 -28.72
N ARG A 75 12.14 -11.00 -28.53
CA ARG A 75 12.94 -12.13 -29.02
C ARG A 75 12.20 -12.80 -30.19
N LYS A 76 12.91 -13.46 -31.10
CA LYS A 76 12.28 -14.37 -32.09
C LYS A 76 11.54 -15.48 -31.35
N ARG A 77 10.27 -15.67 -31.73
CA ARG A 77 9.37 -16.72 -31.21
C ARG A 77 9.13 -17.79 -32.27
N HIS A 78 8.81 -19.00 -31.82
CA HIS A 78 8.32 -20.07 -32.68
C HIS A 78 6.80 -19.94 -32.91
N TYR A 79 6.29 -20.48 -34.02
CA TYR A 79 4.90 -20.29 -34.45
C TYR A 79 3.87 -20.80 -33.43
N ASP A 80 4.21 -21.85 -32.67
CA ASP A 80 3.31 -22.49 -31.69
C ASP A 80 3.47 -21.94 -30.24
N GLU A 81 4.22 -20.87 -30.01
CA GLU A 81 4.38 -20.28 -28.66
C GLU A 81 3.16 -19.42 -28.26
N THR A 82 2.48 -19.77 -27.16
CA THR A 82 1.35 -19.02 -26.58
C THR A 82 1.78 -17.67 -25.99
N ASN A 83 0.89 -16.67 -26.02
CA ASN A 83 1.18 -15.28 -25.63
C ASN A 83 0.80 -14.96 -24.16
N ASP A 84 1.17 -15.81 -23.21
CA ASP A 84 0.84 -15.62 -21.78
C ASP A 84 1.82 -14.66 -21.06
N GLN A 85 2.81 -14.12 -21.79
CA GLN A 85 3.86 -13.26 -21.21
C GLN A 85 3.34 -11.94 -20.67
N ASP A 86 2.29 -11.36 -21.26
CA ASP A 86 1.82 -10.03 -20.87
C ASP A 86 1.17 -10.05 -19.47
N GLU A 87 0.34 -11.05 -19.18
CA GLU A 87 -0.24 -11.26 -17.84
C GLU A 87 0.83 -11.62 -16.79
N GLU A 88 1.78 -12.49 -17.14
CA GLU A 88 2.89 -12.87 -16.25
C GLU A 88 3.79 -11.68 -15.90
N ILE A 89 4.02 -10.78 -16.86
CA ILE A 89 4.76 -9.53 -16.64
C ILE A 89 3.97 -8.59 -15.73
N GLN A 90 2.66 -8.42 -15.92
CA GLN A 90 1.84 -7.58 -15.05
C GLN A 90 1.83 -8.10 -13.60
N LEU A 91 1.67 -9.42 -13.42
CA LEU A 91 1.78 -10.08 -12.10
C LEU A 91 3.16 -9.83 -11.46
N SER A 92 4.23 -9.96 -12.24
CA SER A 92 5.60 -9.70 -11.78
C SER A 92 5.81 -8.23 -11.36
N VAL A 93 5.27 -7.27 -12.11
CA VAL A 93 5.36 -5.84 -11.77
C VAL A 93 4.57 -5.53 -10.51
N MET A 94 3.37 -6.10 -10.37
CA MET A 94 2.53 -5.91 -9.19
C MET A 94 3.18 -6.48 -7.93
N GLU A 95 3.75 -7.70 -7.99
CA GLU A 95 4.45 -8.29 -6.86
C GLU A 95 5.76 -7.55 -6.54
N SER A 96 6.48 -7.09 -7.57
CA SER A 96 7.65 -6.23 -7.38
C SER A 96 7.29 -4.94 -6.66
N PHE A 97 6.19 -4.29 -7.06
CA PHE A 97 5.69 -3.09 -6.39
C PHE A 97 5.25 -3.38 -4.95
N ARG A 98 4.59 -4.52 -4.70
CA ARG A 98 4.22 -4.96 -3.36
C ARG A 98 5.43 -5.06 -2.44
N VAL A 99 6.47 -5.77 -2.88
CA VAL A 99 7.64 -6.05 -2.03
C VAL A 99 8.54 -4.83 -1.89
N THR A 100 8.82 -4.12 -2.98
CA THR A 100 9.81 -3.02 -2.97
C THR A 100 9.26 -1.71 -2.43
N TYR A 101 7.95 -1.52 -2.46
CA TYR A 101 7.32 -0.26 -2.08
C TYR A 101 6.32 -0.42 -0.96
N PHE A 102 5.28 -1.24 -1.16
CA PHE A 102 4.19 -1.34 -0.19
C PHE A 102 4.66 -1.87 1.15
N LEU A 103 5.34 -3.04 1.17
CA LEU A 103 5.86 -3.62 2.41
C LEU A 103 6.86 -2.69 3.09
N VAL A 104 7.75 -2.07 2.32
CA VAL A 104 8.75 -1.13 2.85
C VAL A 104 8.08 0.05 3.57
N ILE A 105 7.04 0.65 2.99
CA ILE A 105 6.34 1.79 3.61
C ILE A 105 5.60 1.36 4.88
N VAL A 106 4.85 0.26 4.82
CA VAL A 106 4.06 -0.22 5.96
C VAL A 106 4.96 -0.68 7.10
N ASP A 107 6.02 -1.43 6.81
CA ASP A 107 6.98 -1.89 7.80
C ASP A 107 7.72 -0.71 8.45
N ASN A 108 8.09 0.31 7.68
CA ASN A 108 8.65 1.54 8.24
C ASN A 108 7.66 2.29 9.13
N ALA A 109 6.37 2.34 8.78
CA ALA A 109 5.35 2.97 9.61
C ALA A 109 5.16 2.22 10.94
N ILE A 110 5.10 0.89 10.91
CA ILE A 110 5.03 0.04 12.11
C ILE A 110 6.27 0.28 12.98
N LEU A 111 7.47 0.14 12.41
CA LEU A 111 8.74 0.33 13.14
C LEU A 111 8.84 1.73 13.75
N SER A 112 8.46 2.77 13.01
CA SER A 112 8.52 4.15 13.50
C SER A 112 7.54 4.40 14.64
N LEU A 113 6.34 3.81 14.58
CA LEU A 113 5.34 3.94 15.64
C LEU A 113 5.72 3.13 16.89
N THR A 114 6.24 1.92 16.74
CA THR A 114 6.69 1.11 17.88
C THR A 114 7.90 1.74 18.54
N THR A 115 8.95 2.10 17.78
CA THR A 115 10.19 2.66 18.37
C THR A 115 9.99 4.02 19.05
N ARG A 116 9.01 4.81 18.63
CA ARG A 116 8.75 6.13 19.23
C ARG A 116 7.93 6.05 20.52
N PHE A 117 7.11 5.02 20.68
CA PHE A 117 6.13 4.91 21.77
C PHE A 117 6.29 3.63 22.63
N ASP A 118 7.33 2.83 22.38
CA ASP A 118 7.93 1.90 23.37
C ASP A 118 8.58 2.69 24.52
#